data_AF-A0A959RK68-F1
#
_entry.id   AF-A0A959RK68-F1
#
_cell.length_a   1.000
_cell.length_b   1.000
_cell.length_c   1.000
_cell.angle_alpha   90.00
_cell.angle_beta   90.00
_cell.angle_gamma   90.00
#
_symmetry.space_group_name_H-M   'P 1'
#
loop_
_entity.id
_entity.type
_entity.pdbx_description
1 polymer ?
#
loop_
_entity_poly.entity_id
_entity_poly.type
_entity_poly.pdbx_seq_one_letter_code
_entity_poly.pdbx_strand_id
1 'polypeptide(L)'
;MLHTENNLKKSITEFWFRLNKNVTKLNVIILANNDEDKIYTDQNEIYLKHQWYLLAGYEDIKYKKWKFVFNGFDMETETHFNCKVKYFIK
;
A
#
# COMPACT_ATOMS: atom_id res chain seq x y z
N MET A 1 -25.90 -9.55 -27.16
CA MET A 1 -24.76 -8.63 -27.27
C MET A 1 -23.61 -9.28 -26.51
N LEU A 2 -22.62 -9.83 -27.20
CA LEU A 2 -21.45 -10.43 -26.57
C LEU A 2 -20.60 -9.30 -26.03
N HIS A 3 -20.56 -9.11 -24.72
CA HIS A 3 -19.47 -8.38 -24.09
C HIS A 3 -18.23 -9.27 -24.22
N THR A 4 -17.44 -9.01 -25.26
CA THR A 4 -16.06 -9.45 -25.34
C THR A 4 -15.31 -8.73 -24.22
N GLU A 5 -15.36 -9.29 -23.01
CA GLU A 5 -14.41 -8.92 -21.96
C GLU A 5 -13.01 -9.20 -22.50
N ASN A 6 -12.22 -8.14 -22.49
CA ASN A 6 -10.94 -8.06 -23.15
C ASN A 6 -10.00 -9.14 -22.60
N ASN A 7 -9.65 -10.10 -23.45
CA ASN A 7 -8.79 -11.26 -23.20
C ASN A 7 -7.29 -10.90 -23.00
N LEU A 8 -6.98 -9.73 -22.45
CA LEU A 8 -5.62 -9.36 -22.11
C LEU A 8 -5.38 -9.75 -20.65
N LYS A 9 -4.58 -10.80 -20.42
CA LYS A 9 -4.00 -11.10 -19.11
C LYS A 9 -3.15 -9.89 -18.67
N LYS A 10 -3.77 -8.92 -18.00
CA LYS A 10 -3.06 -7.83 -17.36
C LYS A 10 -2.26 -8.39 -16.19
N SER A 11 -0.97 -8.10 -16.13
CA SER A 11 -0.16 -8.52 -14.98
C SER A 11 -0.44 -7.55 -13.83
N ILE A 12 -0.97 -8.06 -12.73
CA ILE A 12 -1.18 -7.27 -11.51
C ILE A 12 0.01 -7.49 -10.59
N THR A 13 0.68 -6.42 -10.18
CA THR A 13 1.66 -6.47 -9.11
C THR A 13 1.01 -5.91 -7.85
N GLU A 14 0.94 -6.74 -6.82
CA GLU A 14 0.38 -6.39 -5.53
C GLU A 14 1.47 -6.05 -4.53
N PHE A 15 1.26 -4.96 -3.79
CA PHE A 15 2.08 -4.57 -2.67
C PHE A 15 1.37 -4.94 -1.39
N TRP A 16 2.03 -5.75 -0.57
CA TRP A 16 1.54 -6.19 0.72
C TRP A 16 2.44 -5.62 1.82
N PHE A 17 1.84 -5.28 2.95
CA PHE A 17 2.60 -4.83 4.12
C PHE A 17 2.16 -5.57 5.38
N ARG A 18 3.07 -5.59 6.35
CA ARG A 18 2.86 -6.18 7.67
C ARG A 18 3.50 -5.28 8.71
N LEU A 19 2.71 -4.90 9.72
CA LEU A 19 3.15 -4.03 10.80
C LEU A 19 3.61 -4.86 12.01
N ASN A 20 4.52 -4.30 12.81
CA ASN A 20 4.99 -4.91 14.07
C ASN A 20 4.33 -4.29 15.32
N LYS A 21 3.27 -3.51 15.12
CA LYS A 21 2.49 -2.76 16.11
C LYS A 21 1.05 -2.63 15.62
N ASN A 22 0.11 -2.41 16.53
CA ASN A 22 -1.28 -2.10 16.19
C ASN A 22 -1.38 -0.63 15.78
N VAL A 23 -2.05 -0.35 14.65
CA VAL A 23 -2.08 1.00 14.07
C VAL A 23 -3.50 1.41 13.73
N THR A 24 -3.80 2.69 13.99
CA THR A 24 -4.99 3.41 13.48
C THR A 24 -4.57 4.50 12.50
N LYS A 25 -5.51 4.96 11.65
CA LYS A 25 -5.32 6.11 10.74
C LYS A 25 -4.10 5.95 9.81
N LEU A 26 -3.96 4.80 9.18
CA LEU A 26 -2.81 4.50 8.32
C LEU A 26 -2.94 5.21 6.96
N ASN A 27 -2.17 6.27 6.74
CA ASN A 27 -2.06 6.90 5.44
C ASN A 27 -0.76 6.47 4.76
N VAL A 28 -0.84 6.13 3.48
CA VAL A 28 0.33 5.69 2.71
C VAL A 28 0.51 6.55 1.48
N ILE A 29 1.72 7.09 1.32
CA ILE A 29 2.15 7.78 0.10
C ILE A 29 3.05 6.83 -0.69
N ILE A 30 2.68 6.59 -1.94
CA ILE A 30 3.37 5.68 -2.85
C ILE A 30 4.03 6.53 -3.94
N LEU A 31 5.34 6.38 -4.08
CA LEU A 31 6.15 7.14 -5.02
C LEU A 31 6.83 6.19 -6.01
N ALA A 32 6.54 6.38 -7.30
CA ALA A 32 7.14 5.64 -8.40
C ALA A 32 7.50 6.58 -9.56
N ASN A 33 8.79 6.76 -9.84
CA ASN A 33 9.30 7.53 -10.99
C ASN A 33 8.63 8.92 -11.22
N ASN A 34 8.45 9.68 -10.13
CA ASN A 34 7.78 10.99 -10.04
C ASN A 34 6.25 10.98 -9.98
N ASP A 35 5.61 9.82 -10.14
CA ASP A 35 4.19 9.67 -9.83
C ASP A 35 4.02 9.50 -8.32
N GLU A 36 3.02 10.19 -7.77
CA GLU A 36 2.62 10.13 -6.37
C GLU A 36 1.17 9.66 -6.29
N ASP A 37 0.96 8.58 -5.55
CA ASP A 37 -0.35 8.05 -5.22
C ASP A 37 -0.54 8.05 -3.69
N LYS A 38 -1.78 8.25 -3.24
CA LYS A 38 -2.11 8.38 -1.82
C LYS A 38 -3.30 7.53 -1.45
N ILE A 39 -3.08 6.70 -0.44
CA ILE A 39 -4.10 5.85 0.15
C ILE A 39 -4.41 6.40 1.53
N TYR A 40 -5.67 6.74 1.74
CA TYR A 40 -6.21 7.20 3.01
C TYR A 40 -7.14 6.14 3.55
N THR A 41 -6.83 5.61 4.73
CA THR A 41 -7.71 4.66 5.41
C THR A 41 -8.70 5.41 6.29
N ASP A 42 -9.82 4.77 6.61
CA ASP A 42 -10.75 5.34 7.60
C ASP A 42 -10.02 5.53 8.94
N GLN A 43 -10.40 6.58 9.68
CA GLN A 43 -9.88 6.83 11.02
C GLN A 43 -10.26 5.73 12.02
N ASN A 44 -11.35 5.01 11.74
CA ASN A 44 -11.84 3.91 12.56
C ASN A 44 -11.23 2.56 12.17
N GLU A 45 -10.46 2.50 11.07
CA GLU A 45 -9.84 1.27 10.63
C GLU A 45 -8.62 0.93 11.48
N ILE A 46 -8.59 -0.31 11.98
CA ILE A 46 -7.53 -0.83 12.86
C ILE A 46 -6.73 -1.89 12.11
N TYR A 47 -5.43 -1.67 12.03
CA TYR A 47 -4.46 -2.59 11.48
C TYR A 47 -3.75 -3.32 12.62
N LEU A 48 -4.07 -4.59 12.79
CA LEU A 48 -3.49 -5.46 13.80
C LEU A 48 -2.06 -5.88 13.46
N LYS A 49 -1.22 -5.92 14.49
CA LYS A 49 0.16 -6.39 14.45
C LYS A 49 0.27 -7.78 13.83
N HIS A 50 1.32 -7.97 13.02
CA HIS A 50 1.71 -9.22 12.35
C HIS A 50 0.73 -9.77 11.31
N GLN A 51 -0.35 -9.07 10.98
CA GLN A 51 -1.24 -9.44 9.88
C GLN A 51 -0.76 -8.82 8.56
N TRP A 52 -0.94 -9.56 7.47
CA TRP A 52 -0.66 -9.09 6.12
C TRP A 52 -1.87 -8.34 5.56
N TYR A 53 -1.62 -7.17 5.00
CA TYR A 53 -2.65 -6.32 4.39
C TYR A 53 -2.23 -6.01 2.96
N LEU A 54 -3.20 -6.12 2.05
CA LEU A 54 -3.03 -5.65 0.69
C LEU A 54 -3.04 -4.12 0.75
N LEU A 55 -1.94 -3.51 0.30
CA LEU A 55 -1.85 -2.06 0.19
C LEU A 55 -2.53 -1.58 -1.10
N ALA A 56 -2.06 -2.11 -2.23
CA ALA A 56 -2.49 -1.72 -3.56
C ALA A 56 -2.10 -2.78 -4.59
N GLY A 57 -2.90 -2.89 -5.65
CA GLY A 57 -2.56 -3.63 -6.86
C GLY A 57 -2.46 -2.65 -8.03
N TYR A 58 -1.38 -2.74 -8.81
CA TYR A 58 -1.23 -1.95 -10.03
C TYR A 58 -1.15 -2.88 -11.24
N GLU A 59 -1.91 -2.54 -12.27
CA GLU A 59 -1.89 -3.22 -13.56
C GLU A 59 -0.71 -2.73 -14.41
N ASP A 60 -0.09 -3.66 -15.14
CA ASP A 60 0.89 -3.37 -16.20
C ASP A 60 2.06 -2.45 -15.76
N ILE A 61 2.56 -2.66 -14.54
CA ILE A 61 3.69 -1.89 -13.99
C ILE A 61 4.92 -2.00 -14.90
N LYS A 62 5.43 -0.85 -15.36
CA LYS A 62 6.71 -0.75 -16.10
C LYS A 62 7.91 -0.37 -15.23
N TYR A 63 7.67 0.07 -13.99
CA TYR A 63 8.68 0.66 -13.11
C TYR A 63 9.18 -0.33 -12.05
N LYS A 64 10.50 -0.37 -11.86
CA LYS A 64 11.12 -1.29 -10.90
C LYS A 64 11.32 -0.74 -9.49
N LYS A 65 11.28 0.57 -9.29
CA LYS A 65 11.64 1.22 -8.01
C LYS A 65 10.43 1.90 -7.39
N TRP A 66 10.12 1.52 -6.16
CA TRP A 66 8.98 2.01 -5.41
C TRP A 66 9.42 2.51 -4.04
N LYS A 67 8.78 3.58 -3.57
CA LYS A 67 8.97 4.07 -2.22
C LYS A 67 7.61 4.28 -1.56
N PHE A 68 7.44 3.65 -0.41
CA PHE A 68 6.24 3.73 0.41
C PHE A 68 6.55 4.56 1.65
N VAL A 69 5.69 5.52 1.97
CA VAL A 69 5.77 6.32 3.19
C VAL A 69 4.49 6.09 3.99
N PHE A 70 4.61 5.30 5.05
CA PHE A 70 3.53 5.00 5.98
C PHE A 70 3.49 6.06 7.09
N ASN A 71 2.31 6.60 7.35
CA ASN A 71 2.03 7.52 8.44
C ASN A 71 0.84 6.96 9.21
N GLY A 72 0.91 6.93 10.53
CA GLY A 72 -0.21 6.44 11.33
C GLY A 72 0.02 6.64 12.82
N PHE A 73 -0.91 6.15 13.62
CA PHE A 73 -0.84 6.21 15.07
C PHE A 73 -0.73 4.82 15.65
N ASP A 74 0.26 4.63 16.51
CA ASP A 74 0.36 3.42 17.33
C ASP A 74 -0.79 3.42 18.34
N MET A 75 -1.60 2.36 18.35
CA MET A 75 -2.75 2.27 19.24
C MET A 75 -2.38 2.22 20.72
N GLU A 76 -1.23 1.65 21.07
CA GLU A 76 -0.86 1.42 22.47
C GLU A 76 -0.33 2.69 23.13
N THR A 77 0.33 3.54 22.34
CA THR A 77 1.02 4.73 22.84
C THR A 77 0.40 6.04 22.36
N GLU A 78 -0.55 5.97 21.43
CA GLU A 78 -1.13 7.11 20.72
C GLU A 78 -0.09 8.00 20.03
N THR A 79 1.12 7.46 19.79
CA THR A 79 2.20 8.20 19.15
C THR A 79 2.10 8.10 17.64
N HIS A 80 2.34 9.22 16.98
CA HIS A 80 2.46 9.26 15.53
C HIS A 80 3.77 8.60 15.09
N PHE A 81 3.73 7.79 14.03
CA PHE A 81 4.92 7.25 13.40
C PHE A 81 4.98 7.59 11.90
N ASN A 82 6.20 7.70 11.39
CA ASN A 82 6.51 7.82 9.97
C ASN A 82 7.52 6.73 9.60
N CYS A 83 7.19 5.86 8.66
CA CYS A 83 8.07 4.80 8.19
C CYS A 83 8.24 4.89 6.67
N LYS A 84 9.47 4.73 6.19
CA LYS A 84 9.80 4.79 4.77
C LYS A 84 10.39 3.47 4.32
N VAL A 85 9.76 2.82 3.35
CA VAL A 85 10.20 1.54 2.78
C VAL A 85 10.53 1.73 1.31
N LYS A 86 11.69 1.23 0.88
CA LYS A 86 12.07 1.17 -0.54
C LYS A 86 11.91 -0.27 -1.01
N TYR A 87 11.27 -0.45 -2.17
CA TYR A 87 11.04 -1.75 -2.77
C TYR A 87 11.52 -1.77 -4.21
N PHE A 88 12.12 -2.88 -4.61
CA PHE A 88 12.64 -3.11 -5.95
C PHE A 88 12.01 -4.37 -6.53
N ILE A 89 11.22 -4.22 -7.60
CA ILE A 89 10.70 -5.36 -8.38
C ILE A 89 11.86 -5.91 -9.21
N LYS A 90 12.15 -7.20 -9.07
CA LYS A 90 13.22 -7.88 -9.83
C LYS A 90 12.81 -8.06 -11.29
#